data_AF-A0ABD6ANY7-F1
#
_entry.id   AF-A0ABD6ANY7-F1
#
_cell.length_a   1.000
_cell.length_b   1.000
_cell.length_c   1.000
_cell.angle_alpha   90.00
_cell.angle_beta   90.00
_cell.angle_gamma   90.00
#
_symmetry.space_group_name_H-M   'P 1'
#
loop_
_entity.id
_entity.type
_entity.pdbx_description
1 polymer ?
#
loop_
_entity_poly.entity_id
_entity_poly.type
_entity_poly.pdbx_seq_one_letter_code
_entity_poly.pdbx_strand_id
1 'polypeptide(L)'
;MTDAEPLYDVRERTGNPEHPSVDDVVELVLERAEHPRADHQDAHLDEVMATVVDRYGSETIRTVIHRILVEEYPFRTATVDLDVDTIDGVRIGTAAGQFLVELNARQDD
;
A
#
# COMPACT_ATOMS: atom_id res chain seq x y z
N MET A 1 24.27 -15.39 -6.96
CA MET A 1 23.50 -14.42 -6.17
C MET A 1 22.40 -13.96 -7.07
N THR A 2 21.16 -14.35 -6.79
CA THR A 2 20.02 -13.77 -7.49
C THR A 2 19.81 -12.43 -6.82
N ASP A 3 20.30 -11.38 -7.46
CA ASP A 3 19.90 -10.01 -7.14
C ASP A 3 18.42 -9.95 -7.53
N ALA A 4 17.56 -10.31 -6.59
CA ALA A 4 16.13 -10.14 -6.77
C ALA A 4 15.92 -8.64 -6.69
N GLU A 5 15.73 -8.00 -7.84
CA GLU A 5 15.31 -6.60 -7.90
C GLU A 5 14.21 -6.39 -6.84
N PRO A 6 14.32 -5.37 -5.98
CA PRO A 6 13.34 -5.15 -4.95
C PRO A 6 11.97 -5.04 -5.59
N LEU A 7 11.04 -5.91 -5.19
CA LEU A 7 9.70 -5.94 -5.79
C LEU A 7 8.98 -4.59 -5.67
N TYR A 8 9.38 -3.81 -4.66
CA TYR A 8 8.87 -2.49 -4.35
C TYR A 8 10.01 -1.56 -3.91
N ASP A 9 10.07 -0.38 -4.54
CA ASP A 9 11.01 0.69 -4.21
C ASP A 9 10.53 1.47 -2.98
N VAL A 10 10.58 0.81 -1.81
CA VAL A 10 10.33 1.43 -0.50
C VAL A 10 11.61 1.54 0.31
N ARG A 11 11.78 2.66 1.01
CA ARG A 11 12.99 2.97 1.79
C ARG A 11 13.36 1.88 2.78
N GLU A 12 12.40 1.34 3.53
CA GLU A 12 12.65 0.30 4.53
C GLU A 12 13.19 -1.00 3.92
N ARG A 13 12.93 -1.24 2.63
CA ARG A 13 13.40 -2.41 1.90
C ARG A 13 14.72 -2.15 1.18
N THR A 14 14.83 -1.03 0.48
CA THR A 14 15.99 -0.71 -0.37
C THR A 14 17.12 -0.05 0.40
N GLY A 15 16.83 0.52 1.58
CA GLY A 15 17.73 1.39 2.31
C GLY A 15 18.00 2.73 1.62
N ASN A 16 17.35 3.00 0.48
CA ASN A 16 17.52 4.25 -0.25
C ASN A 16 16.65 5.34 0.38
N PRO A 17 17.24 6.42 0.95
CA PRO A 17 16.46 7.52 1.52
C PRO A 17 15.62 8.27 0.47
N GLU A 18 15.98 8.20 -0.81
CA GLU A 18 15.21 8.83 -1.89
C GLU A 18 13.86 8.15 -2.09
N HIS A 19 13.77 6.83 -1.86
CA HIS A 19 12.51 6.11 -1.99
C HIS A 19 11.51 6.54 -0.89
N PRO A 20 10.20 6.52 -1.17
CA PRO A 20 9.18 6.74 -0.17
C PRO A 20 9.22 5.65 0.91
N SER A 21 8.89 6.03 2.13
CA SER A 21 8.73 5.09 3.25
C SER A 21 7.39 4.38 3.18
N VAL A 22 7.25 3.28 3.92
CA VAL A 22 5.97 2.59 4.09
C VAL A 22 4.96 3.51 4.77
N ASP A 23 5.40 4.33 5.73
CA ASP A 23 4.54 5.31 6.37
C ASP A 23 4.00 6.33 5.33
N ASP A 24 4.82 6.80 4.38
CA ASP A 24 4.35 7.68 3.30
C ASP A 24 3.24 7.01 2.45
N VAL A 25 3.40 5.71 2.14
CA VAL A 25 2.39 4.94 1.40
C VAL A 25 1.11 4.77 2.23
N VAL A 26 1.24 4.48 3.53
CA VAL A 26 0.11 4.31 4.44
C VAL A 26 -0.64 5.62 4.61
N GLU A 27 0.07 6.74 4.81
CA GLU A 27 -0.54 8.06 4.90
C GLU A 27 -1.30 8.40 3.62
N LEU A 28 -0.73 8.14 2.44
CA LEU A 28 -1.42 8.36 1.18
C LEU A 28 -2.66 7.47 1.04
N VAL A 29 -2.59 6.18 1.39
CA VAL A 29 -3.76 5.29 1.40
C VAL A 29 -4.88 5.85 2.28
N LEU A 30 -4.55 6.33 3.48
CA LEU A 30 -5.54 6.87 4.42
C LEU A 30 -6.10 8.21 3.93
N GLU A 31 -5.26 9.09 3.38
CA GLU A 31 -5.70 10.34 2.77
C GLU A 31 -6.70 10.08 1.64
N ARG A 32 -6.40 9.15 0.72
CA ARG A 32 -7.30 8.80 -0.38
C ARG A 32 -8.59 8.14 0.09
N ALA A 33 -8.53 7.35 1.15
CA ALA A 33 -9.71 6.75 1.76
C ALA A 33 -10.63 7.82 2.39
N GLU A 34 -10.07 8.84 3.03
CA GLU A 34 -10.84 9.95 3.63
C GLU A 34 -11.34 10.95 2.57
N HIS A 35 -10.54 11.17 1.52
CA HIS A 35 -10.78 12.14 0.47
C HIS A 35 -10.62 11.51 -0.93
N PRO A 36 -11.57 10.64 -1.34
CA PRO A 36 -11.51 9.98 -2.63
C PRO A 36 -11.62 11.00 -3.77
N ARG A 37 -10.77 10.83 -4.78
CA ARG A 37 -10.73 11.73 -5.94
C ARG A 37 -11.88 11.38 -6.90
N ALA A 38 -12.65 12.37 -7.36
CA ALA A 38 -13.81 12.12 -8.23
C ALA A 38 -13.47 11.93 -9.72
N ASP A 39 -12.40 12.57 -10.22
CA ASP A 39 -12.00 12.58 -11.64
C ASP A 39 -10.56 12.06 -11.84
N HIS A 40 -10.18 11.03 -11.07
CA HIS A 40 -8.88 10.39 -11.18
C HIS A 40 -9.01 9.00 -11.77
N GLN A 41 -8.01 8.55 -12.53
CA GLN A 41 -8.00 7.18 -13.10
C GLN A 41 -8.10 6.09 -12.00
N ASP A 42 -7.61 6.42 -10.80
CA ASP A 42 -7.59 5.57 -9.61
C ASP A 42 -8.71 5.88 -8.60
N ALA A 43 -9.71 6.69 -8.96
CA ALA A 43 -10.84 7.05 -8.09
C ALA A 43 -11.50 5.82 -7.46
N HIS A 44 -11.64 4.74 -8.24
CA HIS A 44 -12.20 3.48 -7.76
C HIS A 44 -11.37 2.84 -6.64
N LEU A 45 -10.03 2.96 -6.70
CA LEU A 45 -9.17 2.45 -5.63
C LEU A 45 -9.34 3.28 -4.36
N ASP A 46 -9.47 4.60 -4.48
CA ASP A 46 -9.74 5.49 -3.34
C ASP A 46 -11.05 5.10 -2.63
N GLU A 47 -12.14 4.88 -3.38
CA GLU A 47 -13.45 4.45 -2.84
C GLU A 47 -13.40 3.07 -2.18
N VAL A 48 -12.67 2.13 -2.79
CA VAL A 48 -12.45 0.80 -2.21
C VAL A 48 -11.68 0.93 -0.89
N MET A 49 -10.64 1.76 -0.85
CA MET A 49 -9.86 1.99 0.37
C MET A 49 -10.68 2.69 1.45
N ALA A 50 -11.59 3.59 1.11
CA ALA A 50 -12.55 4.17 2.07
C ALA A 50 -13.36 3.09 2.80
N THR A 51 -13.90 2.14 2.03
CA THR A 51 -14.68 1.02 2.59
C THR A 51 -13.82 0.07 3.43
N VAL A 52 -12.61 -0.22 2.97
CA VAL A 52 -11.69 -1.17 3.62
C VAL A 52 -11.11 -0.58 4.91
N VAL A 53 -10.77 0.72 4.92
CA VAL A 53 -10.30 1.44 6.11
C VAL A 53 -11.42 1.54 7.15
N ASP A 54 -12.66 1.87 6.75
CA ASP A 54 -13.82 1.89 7.66
C ASP A 54 -14.04 0.51 8.32
N ARG A 55 -13.86 -0.57 7.54
CA ARG A 55 -14.09 -1.94 8.02
C ARG A 55 -13.03 -2.46 8.98
N TYR A 56 -11.74 -2.18 8.71
CA TYR A 56 -10.63 -2.84 9.43
C TYR A 56 -9.80 -1.89 10.31
N GLY A 57 -9.97 -0.58 10.15
CA GLY A 57 -9.20 0.43 10.85
C GLY A 57 -7.78 0.60 10.29
N SER A 58 -7.23 1.80 10.48
CA SER A 58 -5.93 2.22 9.93
C SER A 58 -4.76 1.35 10.40
N GLU A 59 -4.76 0.85 11.64
CA GLU A 59 -3.70 0.00 12.19
C GLU A 59 -3.58 -1.34 11.44
N THR A 60 -4.73 -1.95 11.11
CA THR A 60 -4.77 -3.18 10.32
C THR A 60 -4.25 -2.94 8.91
N ILE A 61 -4.66 -1.84 8.28
CA ILE A 61 -4.19 -1.46 6.94
C ILE A 61 -2.68 -1.25 6.93
N ARG A 62 -2.14 -0.50 7.90
CA ARG A 62 -0.71 -0.29 8.07
C ARG A 62 0.06 -1.62 8.16
N THR A 63 -0.46 -2.55 8.97
CA THR A 63 0.16 -3.86 9.16
C THR A 63 0.18 -4.68 7.86
N VAL A 64 -0.92 -4.70 7.11
CA VAL A 64 -1.01 -5.41 5.83
C VAL A 64 -0.05 -4.81 4.80
N ILE A 65 -0.02 -3.48 4.67
CA ILE A 65 0.87 -2.78 3.73
C ILE A 65 2.34 -3.04 4.07
N HIS A 66 2.72 -2.97 5.34
CA HIS A 66 4.08 -3.28 5.78
C HIS A 66 4.50 -4.70 5.39
N ARG A 67 3.63 -5.69 5.66
CA ARG A 67 3.90 -7.10 5.32
C ARG A 67 4.11 -7.31 3.82
N ILE A 68 3.38 -6.58 2.99
CA ILE A 68 3.45 -6.68 1.53
C ILE A 68 4.72 -6.02 1.00
N LEU A 69 4.96 -4.76 1.37
CA LEU A 69 6.01 -3.96 0.76
C LEU A 69 7.41 -4.26 1.33
N VAL A 70 7.49 -4.59 2.63
CA VAL A 70 8.75 -4.83 3.35
C VAL A 70 9.03 -6.31 3.49
N GLU A 71 8.07 -7.07 4.01
CA GLU A 71 8.29 -8.48 4.41
C GLU A 71 8.03 -9.49 3.29
N GLU A 72 7.70 -9.03 2.08
CA GLU A 72 7.47 -9.88 0.89
C GLU A 72 6.32 -10.88 1.02
N TYR A 73 5.40 -10.65 1.94
CA TYR A 73 4.25 -11.53 2.06
C TYR A 73 3.38 -11.39 0.81
N PRO A 74 3.05 -12.50 0.12
CA PRO A 74 2.05 -12.44 -0.93
C PRO A 74 0.73 -11.92 -0.37
N PHE A 75 -0.04 -11.20 -1.18
CA PHE A 75 -1.26 -10.49 -0.73
C PHE A 75 -2.22 -11.35 0.09
N ARG A 76 -2.31 -12.66 -0.25
CA ARG A 76 -3.17 -13.63 0.45
C ARG A 76 -2.73 -13.97 1.87
N THR A 77 -1.43 -13.87 2.16
CA THR A 77 -0.86 -14.20 3.47
C THR A 77 -0.53 -12.96 4.28
N ALA A 78 -0.49 -11.78 3.68
CA ALA A 78 -0.30 -10.53 4.40
C ALA A 78 -1.40 -10.27 5.44
N THR A 79 -2.59 -10.85 5.24
CA THR A 79 -3.72 -10.79 6.18
C THR A 79 -3.72 -11.92 7.20
N VAL A 80 -2.69 -12.78 7.27
CA VAL A 80 -2.65 -13.87 8.26
C VAL A 80 -2.75 -13.31 9.67
N ASP A 81 -3.56 -13.94 10.51
CA ASP A 81 -3.85 -13.50 11.89
C ASP A 81 -4.48 -12.10 12.00
N LEU A 82 -4.94 -11.52 10.89
CA LEU A 82 -5.78 -10.33 10.85
C LEU A 82 -7.16 -10.81 10.37
N ASP A 83 -8.24 -10.40 11.03
CA ASP A 83 -9.62 -10.76 10.65
C ASP A 83 -10.04 -10.02 9.37
N VAL A 84 -9.24 -10.15 8.32
CA VAL A 84 -9.34 -9.45 7.04
C VAL A 84 -9.61 -10.48 5.95
N ASP A 85 -10.66 -10.25 5.18
CA ASP A 85 -11.00 -11.07 4.03
C ASP A 85 -9.83 -11.10 3.03
N THR A 86 -9.54 -12.28 2.47
CA THR A 86 -8.46 -12.43 1.47
C THR A 86 -8.62 -11.47 0.29
N ILE A 87 -9.85 -11.21 -0.15
CA ILE A 87 -10.14 -10.26 -1.23
C ILE A 87 -9.76 -8.84 -0.83
N ASP A 88 -10.01 -8.45 0.41
CA ASP A 88 -9.63 -7.13 0.91
C ASP A 88 -8.10 -7.02 1.10
N GLY A 89 -7.42 -8.10 1.48
CA GLY A 89 -5.95 -8.16 1.44
C GLY A 89 -5.36 -7.87 0.05
N VAL A 90 -5.98 -8.42 -1.01
CA VAL A 90 -5.59 -8.15 -2.40
C VAL A 90 -5.87 -6.69 -2.80
N ARG A 91 -6.99 -6.13 -2.36
CA ARG A 91 -7.33 -4.72 -2.61
C ARG A 91 -6.33 -3.78 -1.95
N ILE A 92 -5.97 -4.04 -0.68
CA ILE A 92 -4.96 -3.28 0.05
C ILE A 92 -3.61 -3.34 -0.66
N GLY A 93 -3.16 -4.54 -1.06
CA GLY A 93 -1.90 -4.71 -1.78
C GLY A 93 -1.87 -3.99 -3.13
N THR A 94 -2.97 -4.07 -3.88
CA THR A 94 -3.10 -3.37 -5.18
C THR A 94 -3.03 -1.86 -4.99
N ALA A 95 -3.78 -1.30 -4.04
CA ALA A 95 -3.78 0.13 -3.77
C ALA A 95 -2.41 0.62 -3.29
N ALA A 96 -1.77 -0.10 -2.37
CA ALA A 96 -0.44 0.23 -1.87
C ALA A 96 0.62 0.24 -2.99
N GLY A 97 0.58 -0.74 -3.89
CA GLY A 97 1.48 -0.78 -5.05
C GLY A 97 1.26 0.38 -6.01
N GLN A 98 0.00 0.72 -6.33
CA GLN A 98 -0.32 1.85 -7.21
C GLN A 98 0.10 3.20 -6.59
N PHE A 99 -0.20 3.41 -5.30
CA PHE A 99 0.15 4.65 -4.62
C PHE A 99 1.65 4.78 -4.37
N LEU A 100 2.37 3.67 -4.22
CA LEU A 100 3.83 3.67 -4.23
C LEU A 100 4.40 4.15 -5.56
N VAL A 101 3.83 3.71 -6.69
CA VAL A 101 4.24 4.19 -8.03
C VAL A 101 3.94 5.69 -8.16
N GLU A 102 2.78 6.15 -7.67
CA GLU A 102 2.41 7.56 -7.64
C GLU A 102 3.41 8.40 -6.82
N LEU A 103 3.86 7.90 -5.67
CA LEU A 103 4.86 8.57 -4.82
C LEU A 103 6.23 8.64 -5.48
N ASN A 104 6.71 7.54 -6.08
CA ASN A 104 7.98 7.55 -6.80
C ASN A 104 7.94 8.51 -7.99
N ALA A 105 6.86 8.53 -8.77
CA ALA A 105 6.73 9.43 -9.92
C ALA A 105 6.72 10.92 -9.54
N ARG A 106 6.32 11.28 -8.31
CA ARG A 106 6.39 12.66 -7.80
C ARG A 106 7.80 13.10 -7.40
N GLN A 107 8.71 12.17 -7.18
CA GLN A 107 10.08 12.47 -6.77
C GLN A 107 11.01 12.69 -7.99
N ASP A 108 10.60 12.20 -9.16
CA ASP A 108 11.30 12.38 -10.44
C ASP A 108 10.99 13.73 -11.13
N ASP A 109 10.11 14.58 -10.57
CA ASP A 109 9.67 15.88 -11.13
C ASP A 109 10.40 17.10 -10.53
#